data_AF-A0A921T053-F1
#
_entry.id   AF-A0A921T053-F1
#
_cell.length_a   1.000
_cell.length_b   1.000
_cell.length_c   1.000
_cell.angle_alpha   90.00
_cell.angle_beta   90.00
_cell.angle_gamma   90.00
#
_symmetry.space_group_name_H-M   'P 1'
#
loop_
_entity.id
_entity.type
_entity.pdbx_description
1 polymer ?
#
loop_
_entity_poly.entity_id
_entity_poly.type
_entity_poly.pdbx_seq_one_letter_code
_entity_poly.pdbx_strand_id
1 'polypeptide(L)'
;MKRIYKEYGIRVTDESGSRIVRINKNVDMANFSVARETYNKTKDRYINKNEDITIELVGITLEGEIGNAIYSKTFVREVANEDKELLLETDEIVDNIKHSLELLIRKREYHTNMVCALNKKQDVILHNIENIGDMDDSIKLNTIKELEEVRKYRRFNKTEEKKLKTLDIVVDLGKVDELFRRVTLPIDTEGFRYLNEKELDDMKIIKEIRYNSEKDRIHKMEQIRKKYDKIVVDDAKNTIICYNKGYTNTNKN
;
A
#
# COMPACT_ATOMS: atom_id res chain seq x y z
N MET A 1 -34.76 29.43 25.06
CA MET A 1 -34.78 30.55 24.08
C MET A 1 -34.38 30.04 22.71
N LYS A 2 -35.20 30.22 21.67
CA LYS A 2 -34.77 30.02 20.28
C LYS A 2 -33.70 31.09 19.99
N ARG A 3 -32.45 30.69 19.77
CA ARG A 3 -31.41 31.62 19.33
C ARG A 3 -31.81 32.14 17.94
N ILE A 4 -31.92 33.45 17.80
CA ILE A 4 -32.23 34.11 16.53
C ILE A 4 -30.89 34.30 15.81
N TYR A 5 -30.68 33.55 14.73
CA TYR A 5 -29.49 33.70 13.89
C TYR A 5 -29.78 34.69 12.76
N LYS A 6 -28.80 35.55 12.46
CA LYS A 6 -28.85 36.49 11.33
C LYS A 6 -28.65 35.75 10.01
N GLU A 7 -27.69 34.84 10.00
CA GLU A 7 -27.34 34.00 8.85
C GLU A 7 -26.66 32.70 9.33
N TYR A 8 -26.50 31.75 8.41
CA TYR A 8 -25.78 30.49 8.65
C TYR A 8 -24.45 30.47 7.88
N GLY A 9 -23.48 29.74 8.40
CA GLY A 9 -22.17 29.56 7.77
C GLY A 9 -21.72 28.11 7.78
N ILE A 10 -20.80 27.76 6.89
CA ILE A 10 -20.13 26.46 6.90
C ILE A 10 -18.69 26.67 7.38
N ARG A 11 -18.36 26.13 8.55
CA ARG A 11 -17.01 26.13 9.09
C ARG A 11 -16.31 24.85 8.65
N VAL A 12 -15.18 25.00 7.98
CA VAL A 12 -14.27 23.91 7.64
C VAL A 12 -13.04 24.08 8.51
N THR A 13 -12.70 23.04 9.26
CA THR A 13 -11.50 22.97 10.09
C THR A 13 -10.62 21.88 9.52
N ASP A 14 -9.46 22.27 9.02
CA ASP A 14 -8.39 21.39 8.52
C ASP A 14 -7.12 21.61 9.37
N GLU A 15 -6.00 20.96 9.02
CA GLU A 15 -4.71 21.13 9.72
C GLU A 15 -4.21 22.60 9.74
N SER A 16 -4.69 23.45 8.82
CA SER A 16 -4.33 24.87 8.76
C SER A 16 -5.21 25.77 9.65
N GLY A 17 -6.19 25.19 10.35
CA GLY A 17 -7.11 25.89 11.25
C GLY A 17 -8.54 26.00 10.71
N SER A 18 -9.38 26.72 11.45
CA SER A 18 -10.81 26.87 11.11
C SER A 18 -11.06 28.08 10.21
N ARG A 19 -11.76 27.88 9.09
CA ARG A 19 -12.24 28.96 8.21
C ARG A 19 -13.72 28.81 7.91
N ILE A 20 -14.42 29.94 7.78
CA ILE A 20 -15.80 29.95 7.26
C ILE A 20 -15.74 30.04 5.74
N VAL A 21 -16.29 29.02 5.08
CA VAL A 21 -16.39 28.98 3.62
C VAL A 21 -17.66 29.70 3.19
N ARG A 22 -17.51 30.88 2.58
CA ARG A 22 -18.62 31.58 1.92
C ARG A 22 -18.79 31.02 0.51
N ILE A 23 -19.88 30.29 0.27
CA ILE A 23 -20.15 29.66 -1.02
C ILE A 23 -20.94 30.63 -1.88
N ASN A 24 -20.28 31.23 -2.86
CA ASN A 24 -20.82 32.15 -3.88
C ASN A 24 -21.62 33.35 -3.34
N LYS A 25 -21.40 34.54 -3.92
CA LYS A 25 -22.09 35.77 -3.47
C LYS A 25 -23.62 35.78 -3.69
N ASN A 26 -24.19 34.75 -4.32
CA ASN A 26 -25.60 34.68 -4.73
C ASN A 26 -26.43 33.62 -3.96
N VAL A 27 -25.90 33.00 -2.90
CA VAL A 27 -26.63 32.02 -2.09
C VAL A 27 -27.17 32.69 -0.83
N ASP A 28 -28.49 32.66 -0.64
CA ASP A 28 -29.13 33.22 0.56
C ASP A 28 -28.92 32.31 1.78
N MET A 29 -27.84 32.56 2.51
CA MET A 29 -27.48 31.84 3.72
C MET A 29 -28.27 32.30 4.96
N ALA A 30 -29.25 33.20 4.82
CA ALA A 30 -30.22 33.47 5.89
C ALA A 30 -31.28 32.35 6.01
N ASN A 31 -31.49 31.58 4.93
CA ASN A 31 -32.42 30.46 4.92
C ASN A 31 -31.76 29.15 5.38
N PHE A 32 -32.28 28.56 6.46
CA PHE A 32 -31.78 27.31 7.03
C PHE A 32 -31.81 26.13 6.05
N SER A 33 -32.86 26.02 5.21
CA SER A 33 -32.99 24.92 4.25
C SER A 33 -31.89 25.00 3.19
N VAL A 34 -31.60 26.20 2.70
CA VAL A 34 -30.51 26.46 1.75
C VAL A 34 -29.15 26.19 2.38
N ALA A 35 -28.96 26.61 3.64
CA ALA A 35 -27.73 26.36 4.37
C ALA A 35 -27.48 24.86 4.62
N ARG A 36 -28.54 24.08 4.89
CA ARG A 36 -28.46 22.62 5.04
C ARG A 36 -28.12 21.91 3.74
N GLU A 37 -28.72 22.31 2.62
CA GLU A 37 -28.38 21.75 1.31
C GLU A 37 -26.92 22.04 0.95
N THR A 38 -26.49 23.27 1.22
CA THR A 38 -25.11 23.71 1.00
C THR A 38 -24.12 22.95 1.90
N TYR A 39 -24.49 22.67 3.15
CA TYR A 39 -23.72 21.81 4.06
C TYR A 39 -23.55 20.40 3.49
N ASN A 40 -24.62 19.78 2.97
CA ASN A 40 -24.54 18.46 2.35
C ASN A 40 -23.65 18.47 1.10
N LYS A 41 -23.81 19.44 0.19
CA LYS A 41 -22.94 19.59 -0.98
C LYS A 41 -21.48 19.79 -0.61
N THR A 42 -21.21 20.55 0.45
CA THR A 42 -19.84 20.76 0.94
C THR A 42 -19.29 19.46 1.51
N LYS A 43 -20.03 18.79 2.39
CA LYS A 43 -19.70 17.46 2.92
C LYS A 43 -19.37 16.46 1.81
N ASP A 44 -20.17 16.39 0.76
CA ASP A 44 -19.97 15.47 -0.37
C ASP A 44 -18.71 15.81 -1.19
N ARG A 45 -18.29 17.07 -1.26
CA ARG A 45 -17.00 17.46 -1.89
C ARG A 45 -15.77 17.00 -1.11
N TYR A 46 -15.93 16.77 0.19
CA TYR A 46 -14.83 16.40 1.08
C TYR A 46 -14.83 14.91 1.45
N ILE A 47 -15.83 14.13 1.00
CA ILE A 47 -15.97 12.70 1.33
C ILE A 47 -14.80 11.83 0.87
N ASN A 48 -14.12 12.23 -0.21
CA ASN A 48 -12.98 11.51 -0.80
C ASN A 48 -11.65 12.26 -0.64
N LYS A 49 -11.59 13.29 0.22
CA LYS A 49 -10.33 13.98 0.48
C LYS A 49 -9.60 13.26 1.62
N ASN A 50 -8.38 12.84 1.35
CA ASN A 50 -7.53 12.13 2.30
C ASN A 50 -6.88 13.10 3.32
N GLU A 51 -7.71 13.83 4.06
CA GLU A 51 -7.30 14.88 4.99
C GLU A 51 -8.19 14.84 6.24
N ASP A 52 -7.62 15.19 7.40
CA ASP A 52 -8.37 15.37 8.64
C ASP A 52 -9.18 16.67 8.55
N ILE A 53 -10.47 16.57 8.23
CA ILE A 53 -11.33 17.71 7.97
C ILE A 53 -12.63 17.60 8.77
N THR A 54 -12.94 18.61 9.56
CA THR A 54 -14.25 18.76 10.20
C THR A 54 -15.08 19.83 9.50
N ILE A 55 -16.28 19.47 9.06
CA ILE A 55 -17.23 20.37 8.40
C ILE A 55 -18.45 20.56 9.28
N GLU A 56 -18.76 21.82 9.58
CA GLU A 56 -19.82 22.20 10.50
C GLU A 56 -20.75 23.23 9.89
N LEU A 57 -22.05 23.04 10.10
CA LEU A 57 -23.04 24.09 9.89
C LEU A 57 -23.15 24.89 11.20
N VAL A 58 -22.86 26.19 11.16
CA VAL A 58 -22.91 27.08 12.33
C VAL A 58 -23.92 28.20 12.08
N GLY A 59 -24.56 28.69 13.14
CA GLY A 59 -25.39 29.90 13.10
C GLY A 59 -24.56 31.13 13.49
N ILE A 60 -24.70 32.23 12.75
CA ILE A 60 -24.04 33.51 13.02
C ILE A 60 -25.06 34.46 13.63
N THR A 61 -24.75 35.02 14.81
CA THR A 61 -25.66 35.93 15.52
C THR A 61 -25.70 37.31 14.85
N LEU A 62 -26.62 38.17 15.30
CA LEU A 62 -26.73 39.55 14.82
C LEU A 62 -25.45 40.37 15.09
N GLU A 63 -24.75 40.04 16.16
CA GLU A 63 -23.48 40.64 16.60
C GLU A 63 -22.26 40.06 15.87
N GLY A 64 -22.47 39.08 14.98
CA GLY A 64 -21.40 38.43 14.21
C GLY A 64 -20.70 37.27 14.94
N GLU A 65 -21.19 36.89 16.12
CA GLU A 65 -20.62 35.76 16.86
C GLU A 65 -20.99 34.42 16.21
N ILE A 66 -20.02 33.52 16.14
CA ILE A 66 -20.21 32.17 15.62
C ILE A 66 -20.76 31.30 16.74
N GLY A 67 -22.02 30.90 16.62
CA GLY A 67 -22.66 29.99 17.56
C GLY A 67 -22.16 28.54 17.44
N ASN A 68 -22.65 27.70 18.35
CA ASN A 68 -22.36 26.26 18.34
C ASN A 68 -22.71 25.60 17.00
N ALA A 69 -22.01 24.51 16.68
CA ALA A 69 -22.32 23.69 15.51
C ALA A 69 -23.73 23.11 15.61
N ILE A 70 -24.52 23.32 14.57
CA ILE A 70 -25.87 22.76 14.37
C ILE A 70 -25.75 21.34 13.80
N TYR A 71 -24.86 21.15 12.81
CA TYR A 71 -24.45 19.86 12.30
C TYR A 71 -22.93 19.82 12.23
N SER A 72 -22.33 18.65 12.48
CA SER A 72 -20.89 18.44 12.40
C SER A 72 -20.60 17.07 11.78
N LYS A 73 -19.62 17.02 10.88
CA LYS A 73 -19.09 15.79 10.31
C LYS A 73 -17.58 15.90 10.19
N THR A 74 -16.88 14.95 10.79
CA THR A 74 -15.42 14.82 10.66
C THR A 74 -15.10 13.71 9.66
N PHE A 75 -14.23 14.04 8.72
CA PHE A 75 -13.48 13.14 7.85
C PHE A 75 -12.09 12.99 8.46
N VAL A 76 -11.62 11.77 8.55
CA VAL A 76 -10.31 11.44 9.12
C VAL A 76 -9.47 10.92 7.95
N ARG A 77 -8.24 11.45 7.83
CA ARG A 77 -7.25 10.97 6.86
C ARG A 77 -7.04 9.48 7.06
N GLU A 78 -7.00 8.72 5.96
CA GLU A 78 -6.50 7.35 6.01
C GLU A 78 -5.03 7.43 6.42
N VAL A 79 -4.74 7.07 7.67
CA VAL A 79 -3.37 6.86 8.12
C VAL A 79 -2.83 5.71 7.27
N ALA A 80 -1.90 6.00 6.37
CA ALA A 80 -1.16 4.98 5.65
C ALA A 80 -0.25 4.27 6.67
N ASN A 81 -0.82 3.26 7.34
CA ASN A 81 -0.11 2.36 8.25
C ASN A 81 0.64 1.28 7.47
N GLU A 82 1.69 0.78 8.09
CA GLU A 82 2.65 -0.24 7.62
C GLU A 82 2.01 -1.57 7.15
N ASP A 83 0.72 -1.78 7.42
CA ASP A 83 -0.03 -3.02 7.10
C ASP A 83 -0.55 -3.13 5.65
N LYS A 84 -0.25 -2.17 4.77
CA LYS A 84 -0.64 -2.27 3.35
C LYS A 84 -0.01 -3.47 2.64
N GLU A 85 1.15 -3.93 3.09
CA GLU A 85 1.81 -5.11 2.53
C GLU A 85 0.98 -6.38 2.74
N LEU A 86 0.14 -6.44 3.78
CA LEU A 86 -0.77 -7.57 4.03
C LEU A 86 -1.94 -7.62 3.03
N LEU A 87 -2.20 -6.52 2.33
CA LEU A 87 -3.24 -6.41 1.30
C LEU A 87 -2.72 -6.72 -0.10
N LEU A 88 -1.40 -6.93 -0.27
CA LEU A 88 -0.82 -7.39 -1.54
C LEU A 88 -1.33 -8.80 -1.85
N GLU A 89 -1.72 -9.01 -3.11
CA GLU A 89 -2.15 -10.33 -3.56
C GLU A 89 -0.97 -11.31 -3.44
N THR A 90 -1.23 -12.50 -2.90
CA THR A 90 -0.18 -13.51 -2.72
C THR A 90 0.48 -13.88 -4.06
N ASP A 91 -0.29 -13.88 -5.15
CA ASP A 91 0.22 -14.12 -6.51
C ASP A 91 1.25 -13.06 -6.92
N GLU A 92 1.03 -11.78 -6.60
CA GLU A 92 1.98 -10.70 -6.89
C GLU A 92 3.30 -10.88 -6.14
N ILE A 93 3.23 -11.24 -4.85
CA ILE A 93 4.42 -11.53 -4.04
C ILE A 93 5.19 -12.72 -4.62
N VAL A 94 4.47 -13.80 -4.95
CA VAL A 94 5.03 -15.03 -5.52
C VAL A 94 5.72 -14.75 -6.86
N ASP A 95 5.10 -13.96 -7.74
CA ASP A 95 5.66 -13.63 -9.05
C ASP A 95 6.90 -12.72 -8.94
N ASN A 96 6.91 -11.78 -8.01
CA ASN A 96 8.10 -10.98 -7.72
C ASN A 96 9.28 -11.84 -7.24
N ILE A 97 9.00 -12.86 -6.41
CA ILE A 97 10.02 -13.82 -5.97
C ILE A 97 10.52 -14.66 -7.15
N LYS A 98 9.61 -15.21 -7.97
CA LYS A 98 9.99 -15.98 -9.18
C LYS A 98 10.89 -15.15 -10.10
N HIS A 99 10.50 -13.91 -10.41
CA HIS A 99 11.28 -13.03 -11.26
C HIS A 99 12.68 -12.78 -10.70
N SER A 100 12.77 -12.55 -9.39
CA SER A 100 14.04 -12.33 -8.71
C SER A 100 14.95 -13.56 -8.76
N LEU A 101 14.39 -14.76 -8.56
CA LEU A 101 15.12 -16.03 -8.66
C LEU A 101 15.64 -16.28 -10.07
N GLU A 102 14.80 -16.09 -11.09
CA GLU A 102 15.19 -16.23 -12.50
C GLU A 102 16.33 -15.26 -12.87
N LEU A 103 16.26 -14.02 -12.39
CA LEU A 103 17.31 -13.03 -12.62
C LEU A 103 18.65 -13.45 -11.99
N LEU A 104 18.62 -14.01 -10.78
CA LEU A 104 19.82 -14.51 -10.09
C LEU A 104 20.46 -15.68 -10.86
N ILE A 105 19.64 -16.61 -11.35
CA ILE A 105 20.10 -17.74 -12.17
C ILE A 105 20.77 -17.23 -13.46
N ARG A 106 20.12 -16.32 -14.18
CA ARG A 106 20.68 -15.73 -15.42
C ARG A 106 21.97 -14.95 -15.17
N LYS A 107 22.05 -14.20 -14.07
CA LYS A 107 23.29 -13.51 -13.67
C LYS A 107 24.44 -14.48 -13.42
N ARG A 108 24.17 -15.63 -12.80
CA ARG A 108 25.20 -16.65 -12.53
C ARG A 108 25.80 -17.18 -13.83
N GLU A 109 24.96 -17.51 -14.80
CA GLU A 109 25.39 -17.97 -16.12
C GLU A 109 26.19 -16.89 -16.86
N TYR A 110 25.68 -15.65 -16.85
CA TYR A 110 26.36 -14.52 -17.48
C TYR A 110 27.77 -14.30 -16.92
N HIS A 111 27.93 -14.21 -15.60
CA HIS A 111 29.23 -13.94 -15.00
C HIS A 111 30.20 -15.11 -15.19
N THR A 112 29.72 -16.36 -15.15
CA THR A 112 30.52 -17.55 -15.45
C THR A 112 31.07 -17.48 -16.89
N ASN A 113 30.21 -17.24 -17.87
CA ASN A 113 30.59 -17.13 -19.27
C ASN A 113 31.56 -15.96 -19.51
N MET A 114 31.33 -14.83 -18.86
CA MET A 114 32.17 -13.65 -18.98
C MET A 114 33.56 -13.87 -18.39
N VAL A 115 33.68 -14.56 -17.25
CA VAL A 115 34.99 -14.94 -16.69
C VAL A 115 35.77 -15.82 -17.66
N CYS A 116 35.13 -16.83 -18.25
CA CYS A 116 35.76 -17.70 -19.25
C CYS A 116 36.25 -16.91 -20.48
N ALA A 117 35.40 -16.05 -21.06
CA ALA A 117 35.75 -15.23 -22.21
C ALA A 117 36.89 -14.26 -21.92
N LEU A 118 36.87 -13.60 -20.75
CA LEU A 118 37.90 -12.65 -20.35
C LEU A 118 39.22 -13.31 -19.99
N ASN A 119 39.20 -14.54 -19.46
CA ASN A 119 40.43 -15.34 -19.31
C ASN A 119 41.06 -15.57 -20.68
N LYS A 120 40.27 -16.07 -21.65
CA LYS A 120 40.79 -16.30 -23.00
C LYS A 120 41.30 -15.03 -23.68
N LYS A 121 40.59 -13.91 -23.52
CA LYS A 121 41.02 -12.61 -24.02
C LYS A 121 42.34 -12.17 -23.36
N GLN A 122 42.47 -12.37 -22.04
CA GLN A 122 43.72 -12.09 -21.35
C GLN A 122 44.88 -12.92 -21.91
N ASP A 123 44.68 -14.22 -22.15
CA ASP A 123 45.73 -15.10 -22.68
C ASP A 123 46.20 -14.65 -24.06
N VAL A 124 45.28 -14.23 -24.94
CA VAL A 124 45.62 -13.67 -26.26
C VAL A 124 46.44 -12.39 -26.11
N ILE A 125 46.04 -11.48 -25.23
CA ILE A 125 46.78 -10.22 -25.01
C ILE A 125 48.18 -10.51 -24.45
N LEU A 126 48.31 -11.44 -23.51
CA LEU A 126 49.60 -11.84 -22.95
C LEU A 126 50.51 -12.44 -24.02
N HIS A 127 49.99 -13.34 -24.86
CA HIS A 127 50.73 -13.89 -26.00
C HIS A 127 51.18 -12.79 -26.97
N ASN A 128 50.35 -11.77 -27.23
CA ASN A 128 50.73 -10.64 -28.08
C ASN A 128 51.85 -9.80 -27.44
N ILE A 129 51.82 -9.63 -26.11
CA ILE A 129 52.89 -8.94 -25.36
C ILE A 129 54.21 -9.73 -25.42
N GLU A 130 54.15 -11.06 -25.30
CA GLU A 130 55.33 -11.92 -25.42
C GLU A 130 56.00 -11.82 -26.80
N ASN A 131 55.20 -11.57 -27.85
CA ASN A 131 55.66 -11.46 -29.24
C ASN A 131 55.82 -10.00 -29.73
N ILE A 132 55.83 -9.01 -28.83
CA ILE A 132 55.66 -7.60 -29.20
C ILE A 132 56.90 -6.96 -29.87
N GLY A 133 58.07 -7.61 -29.83
CA GLY A 133 59.29 -7.23 -30.56
C GLY A 133 59.63 -5.73 -30.53
N ASP A 134 60.19 -5.24 -31.64
CA ASP A 134 60.50 -3.82 -31.89
C ASP A 134 59.27 -3.02 -32.36
N MET A 135 58.06 -3.36 -31.89
CA MET A 135 56.90 -2.50 -32.12
C MET A 135 57.07 -1.15 -31.44
N ASP A 136 56.45 -0.14 -32.04
CA ASP A 136 56.40 1.22 -31.53
C ASP A 136 55.88 1.28 -30.08
N ASP A 137 56.43 2.20 -29.28
CA ASP A 137 56.11 2.34 -27.86
C ASP A 137 54.63 2.66 -27.63
N SER A 138 53.98 3.33 -28.60
CA SER A 138 52.55 3.61 -28.55
C SER A 138 51.70 2.33 -28.61
N ILE A 139 52.10 1.34 -29.43
CA ILE A 139 51.43 0.06 -29.58
C ILE A 139 51.57 -0.75 -28.31
N LYS A 140 52.80 -0.82 -27.77
CA LYS A 140 53.10 -1.48 -26.49
C LYS A 140 52.25 -0.92 -25.35
N LEU A 141 52.17 0.41 -25.23
CA LEU A 141 51.37 1.08 -24.21
C LEU A 141 49.88 0.77 -24.35
N ASN A 142 49.35 0.74 -25.58
CA ASN A 142 47.94 0.43 -25.82
C ASN A 142 47.60 -1.02 -25.46
N THR A 143 48.47 -1.98 -25.80
CA THR A 143 48.27 -3.39 -25.45
C THR A 143 48.29 -3.61 -23.93
N ILE A 144 49.15 -2.89 -23.19
CA ILE A 144 49.17 -2.94 -21.72
C ILE A 144 47.88 -2.36 -21.12
N LYS A 145 47.39 -1.22 -21.65
CA LYS A 145 46.12 -0.64 -21.19
C LYS A 145 44.94 -1.57 -21.44
N GLU A 146 44.89 -2.22 -22.60
CA GLU A 146 43.84 -3.21 -22.89
C GLU A 146 43.90 -4.39 -21.89
N LEU A 147 45.10 -4.87 -21.56
CA LEU A 147 45.28 -5.92 -20.55
C LEU A 147 44.73 -5.51 -19.18
N GLU A 148 44.98 -4.27 -18.76
CA GLU A 148 44.49 -3.73 -17.49
C GLU A 148 42.97 -3.64 -17.44
N GLU A 149 42.34 -3.18 -18.52
CA GLU A 149 40.88 -3.12 -18.65
C GLU A 149 40.25 -4.50 -18.58
N VAL A 150 40.79 -5.46 -19.35
CA VAL A 150 40.33 -6.86 -19.32
C VAL A 150 40.47 -7.46 -17.92
N ARG A 151 41.59 -7.20 -17.23
CA ARG A 151 41.79 -7.64 -15.84
C ARG A 151 40.80 -7.00 -14.87
N LYS A 152 40.53 -5.69 -15.00
CA LYS A 152 39.55 -4.98 -14.18
C LYS A 152 38.16 -5.57 -14.36
N TYR A 153 37.74 -5.76 -15.61
CA TYR A 153 36.42 -6.32 -15.92
C TYR A 153 36.31 -7.78 -15.49
N ARG A 154 37.38 -8.58 -15.62
CA ARG A 154 37.41 -9.95 -15.11
C ARG A 154 37.25 -9.99 -13.59
N ARG A 155 37.97 -9.14 -12.86
CA ARG A 155 37.88 -9.09 -11.39
C ARG A 155 36.47 -8.79 -10.91
N PHE A 156 35.78 -7.87 -11.57
CA PHE A 156 34.36 -7.61 -11.31
C PHE A 156 33.51 -8.86 -11.51
N ASN A 157 33.56 -9.48 -12.70
CA ASN A 157 32.75 -10.66 -13.01
C ASN A 157 33.06 -11.86 -12.09
N LYS A 158 34.33 -12.07 -11.74
CA LYS A 158 34.74 -13.12 -10.78
C LYS A 158 34.21 -12.86 -9.37
N THR A 159 34.11 -11.59 -8.96
CA THR A 159 33.56 -11.21 -7.66
C THR A 159 32.06 -11.49 -7.62
N GLU A 160 31.32 -11.10 -8.66
CA GLU A 160 29.88 -11.35 -8.77
C GLU A 160 29.58 -12.86 -8.87
N GLU A 161 30.33 -13.61 -9.69
CA GLU A 161 30.23 -15.07 -9.78
C GLU A 161 30.41 -15.73 -8.39
N LYS A 162 31.42 -15.28 -7.62
CA LYS A 162 31.68 -15.81 -6.27
C LYS A 162 30.53 -15.53 -5.31
N LYS A 163 29.94 -14.32 -5.34
CA LYS A 163 28.76 -13.99 -4.53
C LYS A 163 27.59 -14.92 -4.86
N LEU A 164 27.32 -15.14 -6.14
CA LEU A 164 26.22 -16.00 -6.61
C LEU A 164 26.45 -17.47 -6.25
N LYS A 165 27.68 -17.99 -6.39
CA LYS A 165 28.01 -19.35 -5.93
C LYS A 165 27.86 -19.50 -4.41
N THR A 166 28.21 -18.47 -3.65
CA THR A 166 28.04 -18.49 -2.19
C THR A 166 26.56 -18.51 -1.81
N LEU A 167 25.74 -17.72 -2.51
CA LEU A 167 24.29 -17.74 -2.34
C LEU A 167 23.71 -19.12 -2.64
N ASP A 168 24.13 -19.75 -3.75
CA ASP A 168 23.64 -21.06 -4.21
C ASP A 168 23.99 -22.21 -3.24
N ILE A 169 25.11 -22.08 -2.50
CA ILE A 169 25.49 -23.03 -1.44
C ILE A 169 24.53 -22.93 -0.25
N VAL A 170 24.09 -21.71 0.09
CA VAL A 170 23.22 -21.46 1.25
C VAL A 170 21.75 -21.73 0.91
N VAL A 171 21.34 -21.36 -0.30
CA VAL A 171 19.99 -21.52 -0.83
C VAL A 171 20.13 -22.04 -2.24
N ASP A 172 19.85 -23.33 -2.45
CA ASP A 172 19.85 -23.94 -3.78
C ASP A 172 18.81 -23.23 -4.66
N LEU A 173 19.28 -22.30 -5.49
CA LEU A 173 18.40 -21.38 -6.22
C LEU A 173 17.53 -22.15 -7.22
N GLY A 174 18.03 -23.28 -7.75
CA GLY A 174 17.28 -24.12 -8.68
C GLY A 174 16.11 -24.83 -7.98
N LYS A 175 16.34 -25.38 -6.78
CA LYS A 175 15.25 -26.00 -6.01
C LYS A 175 14.22 -24.99 -5.54
N VAL A 176 14.64 -23.79 -5.13
CA VAL A 176 13.70 -22.74 -4.71
C VAL A 176 12.86 -22.26 -5.89
N ASP A 177 13.45 -22.00 -7.06
CA ASP A 177 12.70 -21.64 -8.27
C ASP A 177 11.63 -22.70 -8.61
N GLU A 178 12.01 -23.98 -8.57
CA GLU A 178 11.08 -25.08 -8.86
C GLU A 178 9.90 -25.15 -7.88
N LEU A 179 10.15 -24.91 -6.58
CA LEU A 179 9.09 -24.88 -5.57
C LEU A 179 8.12 -23.73 -5.81
N PHE A 180 8.61 -22.53 -6.12
CA PHE A 180 7.77 -21.36 -6.37
C PHE A 180 6.95 -21.47 -7.66
N ARG A 181 7.43 -22.19 -8.68
CA ARG A 181 6.64 -22.49 -9.90
C ARG A 181 5.38 -23.31 -9.64
N ARG A 182 5.31 -24.06 -8.53
CA ARG A 182 4.19 -24.95 -8.20
C ARG A 182 3.08 -24.30 -7.36
N VAL A 183 3.23 -23.03 -6.98
CA VAL A 183 2.37 -22.35 -5.99
C VAL A 183 1.03 -21.86 -6.58
N THR A 184 0.82 -21.90 -7.89
CA THR A 184 -0.45 -21.50 -8.50
C THR A 184 -1.58 -22.49 -8.19
N LEU A 185 -2.49 -22.11 -7.30
CA LEU A 185 -3.75 -22.80 -7.05
C LEU A 185 -4.90 -21.99 -7.66
N PRO A 186 -5.62 -22.49 -8.67
CA PRO A 186 -6.88 -21.89 -9.08
C PRO A 186 -7.93 -22.11 -7.97
N ILE A 187 -8.52 -21.02 -7.47
CA ILE A 187 -9.71 -21.12 -6.61
C ILE A 187 -10.91 -21.32 -7.53
N ASP A 188 -11.39 -22.57 -7.60
CA ASP A 188 -12.62 -22.90 -8.31
C ASP A 188 -13.81 -22.31 -7.54
N THR A 189 -14.48 -21.35 -8.16
CA THR A 189 -15.66 -20.66 -7.59
C THR A 189 -16.96 -21.13 -8.24
N GLU A 190 -16.91 -22.09 -9.17
CA GLU A 190 -18.10 -22.63 -9.83
C GLU A 190 -18.90 -23.53 -8.88
N GLY A 191 -19.83 -22.91 -8.14
CA GLY A 191 -20.79 -23.64 -7.29
C GLY A 191 -21.23 -22.91 -6.03
N PHE A 192 -20.61 -21.78 -5.68
CA PHE A 192 -20.96 -21.05 -4.47
C PHE A 192 -22.13 -20.07 -4.70
N ARG A 193 -23.19 -20.21 -3.89
CA ARG A 193 -24.27 -19.21 -3.80
C ARG A 193 -23.90 -18.16 -2.77
N TYR A 194 -23.79 -16.90 -3.21
CA TYR A 194 -23.52 -15.76 -2.34
C TYR A 194 -24.74 -15.43 -1.46
N LEU A 195 -24.51 -15.25 -0.16
CA LEU A 195 -25.45 -14.60 0.75
C LEU A 195 -25.27 -13.08 0.64
N ASN A 196 -26.36 -12.32 0.65
CA ASN A 196 -26.28 -10.87 0.59
C ASN A 196 -26.11 -10.24 2.00
N GLU A 197 -25.66 -8.98 2.06
CA GLU A 197 -25.38 -8.27 3.33
C GLU A 197 -26.58 -8.24 4.29
N LYS A 198 -27.79 -8.16 3.74
CA LYS A 198 -29.01 -8.13 4.54
C LYS A 198 -29.26 -9.47 5.21
N GLU A 199 -29.09 -10.57 4.48
CA GLU A 199 -29.16 -11.93 5.03
C GLU A 199 -28.12 -12.15 6.13
N LEU A 200 -26.90 -11.61 5.97
CA LEU A 200 -25.82 -11.73 6.96
C LEU A 200 -26.10 -10.97 8.27
N ASP A 201 -26.60 -9.73 8.20
CA ASP A 201 -26.94 -8.92 9.38
C ASP A 201 -28.22 -9.42 10.05
N ASP A 202 -29.24 -9.83 9.28
CA ASP A 202 -30.50 -10.42 9.79
C ASP A 202 -30.22 -11.74 10.53
N MET A 203 -29.32 -12.57 10.00
CA MET A 203 -28.93 -13.84 10.61
C MET A 203 -27.85 -13.67 11.69
N LYS A 204 -27.35 -12.44 11.92
CA LYS A 204 -26.23 -12.12 12.83
C LYS A 204 -25.03 -13.04 12.64
N ILE A 205 -24.74 -13.41 11.39
CA ILE A 205 -23.64 -14.32 11.06
C ILE A 205 -22.32 -13.58 11.18
N ILE A 206 -22.23 -12.42 10.54
CA ILE A 206 -21.05 -11.58 10.48
C ILE A 206 -21.45 -10.11 10.40
N LYS A 207 -20.66 -9.23 11.01
CA LYS A 207 -20.82 -7.79 10.92
C LYS A 207 -19.46 -7.11 10.90
N GLU A 208 -19.29 -6.16 9.99
CA GLU A 208 -18.06 -5.38 9.84
C GLU A 208 -18.29 -3.94 10.29
N ILE A 209 -17.40 -3.43 11.14
CA ILE A 209 -17.53 -2.11 11.76
C ILE A 209 -16.21 -1.37 11.64
N ARG A 210 -16.19 -0.29 10.85
CA ARG A 210 -15.02 0.58 10.72
C ARG A 210 -14.76 1.36 12.01
N TYR A 211 -13.49 1.57 12.35
CA TYR A 211 -13.05 2.43 13.45
C TYR A 211 -12.05 3.48 12.97
N ASN A 212 -12.03 4.62 13.67
CA ASN A 212 -11.27 5.80 13.23
C ASN A 212 -10.04 6.08 14.11
N SER A 213 -9.89 5.40 15.24
CA SER A 213 -8.76 5.52 16.14
C SER A 213 -8.69 4.30 17.06
N GLU A 214 -7.55 4.08 17.69
CA GLU A 214 -7.38 2.99 18.66
C GLU A 214 -8.34 3.10 19.86
N LYS A 215 -8.64 4.33 20.30
CA LYS A 215 -9.63 4.58 21.35
C LYS A 215 -11.06 4.26 20.89
N ASP A 216 -11.41 4.63 19.66
CA ASP A 216 -12.70 4.28 19.03
C ASP A 216 -12.83 2.76 18.82
N ARG A 217 -11.73 2.10 18.43
CA ARG A 217 -11.65 0.64 18.31
C ARG A 217 -11.98 -0.04 19.63
N ILE A 218 -11.30 0.34 20.71
CA ILE A 218 -11.52 -0.24 22.06
C ILE A 218 -12.99 -0.03 22.48
N HIS A 219 -13.52 1.18 22.32
CA HIS A 219 -14.89 1.49 22.70
C HIS A 219 -15.93 0.68 21.90
N LYS A 220 -15.76 0.57 20.58
CA LYS A 220 -16.62 -0.25 19.72
C LYS A 220 -16.51 -1.73 20.08
N MET A 221 -15.30 -2.24 20.30
CA MET A 221 -15.07 -3.62 20.71
C MET A 221 -15.82 -3.94 22.01
N GLU A 222 -15.79 -3.08 23.02
CA GLU A 222 -16.53 -3.28 24.29
C GLU A 222 -18.04 -3.44 24.08
N GLN A 223 -18.64 -2.68 23.17
CA GLN A 223 -20.08 -2.76 22.86
C GLN A 223 -20.46 -4.04 22.11
N ILE A 224 -19.53 -4.59 21.31
CA ILE A 224 -19.77 -5.73 20.41
C ILE A 224 -19.43 -7.06 21.10
N ARG A 225 -18.51 -7.07 22.06
CA ARG A 225 -17.99 -8.27 22.76
C ARG A 225 -19.06 -9.14 23.42
N LYS A 226 -20.21 -8.54 23.76
CA LYS A 226 -21.36 -9.24 24.37
C LYS A 226 -22.34 -9.82 23.34
N LYS A 227 -22.21 -9.46 22.06
CA LYS A 227 -23.18 -9.76 20.99
C LYS A 227 -22.68 -10.79 19.98
N TYR A 228 -21.36 -11.03 19.92
CA TYR A 228 -20.73 -11.92 18.95
C TYR A 228 -19.69 -12.82 19.60
N ASP A 229 -19.59 -14.07 19.15
CA ASP A 229 -18.68 -15.08 19.70
C ASP A 229 -17.20 -14.80 19.43
N LYS A 230 -16.90 -14.24 18.25
CA LYS A 230 -15.54 -13.91 17.83
C LYS A 230 -15.48 -12.50 17.27
N ILE A 231 -14.35 -11.85 17.56
CA ILE A 231 -14.02 -10.51 17.09
C ILE A 231 -12.60 -10.58 16.57
N VAL A 232 -12.41 -10.15 15.33
CA VAL A 232 -11.13 -10.00 14.65
C VAL A 232 -10.95 -8.52 14.34
N VAL A 233 -9.75 -8.01 14.58
CA VAL A 233 -9.38 -6.65 14.23
C VAL A 233 -8.55 -6.73 12.94
N ASP A 234 -9.05 -6.10 11.89
CA ASP A 234 -8.33 -5.86 10.64
C ASP A 234 -7.77 -4.44 10.68
N ASP A 235 -6.54 -4.31 11.19
CA ASP A 235 -5.84 -3.03 11.27
C ASP A 235 -5.48 -2.47 9.88
N ALA A 236 -5.28 -3.34 8.87
CA ALA A 236 -5.01 -2.92 7.50
C ALA A 236 -6.19 -2.18 6.85
N LYS A 237 -7.43 -2.62 7.15
CA LYS A 237 -8.66 -1.98 6.66
C LYS A 237 -9.38 -1.14 7.71
N ASN A 238 -8.79 -0.95 8.88
CA ASN A 238 -9.39 -0.28 10.04
C ASN A 238 -10.81 -0.78 10.35
N THR A 239 -11.00 -2.10 10.34
CA THR A 239 -12.32 -2.74 10.45
C THR A 239 -12.32 -3.80 11.55
N ILE A 240 -13.34 -3.75 12.42
CA ILE A 240 -13.64 -4.82 13.36
C ILE A 240 -14.61 -5.77 12.68
N ILE A 241 -14.17 -7.01 12.47
CA ILE A 241 -14.98 -8.09 11.91
C ILE A 241 -15.47 -8.94 13.08
N CYS A 242 -16.78 -9.03 13.28
CA CYS A 242 -17.37 -9.83 14.34
C CYS A 242 -18.29 -10.90 13.76
N TYR A 243 -18.23 -12.13 14.28
CA TYR A 243 -19.01 -13.26 13.78
C TYR A 243 -19.37 -14.26 14.88
N ASN A 244 -20.46 -14.99 14.66
CA ASN A 244 -20.90 -16.07 15.55
C ASN A 244 -20.44 -17.44 15.03
N LYS A 245 -20.00 -18.33 15.93
CA LYS A 245 -19.45 -19.65 15.56
C LYS A 245 -20.55 -20.63 15.15
N GLY A 246 -21.78 -20.39 15.58
CA GLY A 246 -22.94 -21.20 15.25
C GLY A 246 -24.09 -20.33 14.78
N TYR A 247 -24.85 -20.83 13.82
CA TYR A 247 -26.13 -20.26 13.44
C TYR A 247 -27.18 -20.63 14.48
N THR A 248 -27.52 -19.72 15.39
CA THR A 248 -28.71 -19.87 16.23
C THR A 248 -29.94 -19.41 15.43
N ASN A 249 -30.60 -20.37 14.78
CA ASN A 249 -31.90 -20.13 14.16
C ASN A 249 -32.98 -20.03 15.26
N THR A 250 -33.12 -18.87 15.89
CA THR A 250 -34.11 -18.67 16.97
C THR A 250 -35.54 -18.48 16.48
N ASN A 251 -35.83 -18.64 15.18
CA ASN A 251 -37.19 -18.57 14.63
C ASN A 251 -37.73 -19.95 14.21
N LYS A 252 -37.72 -20.90 15.13
CA LYS A 252 -38.68 -22.00 15.14
C LYS A 252 -39.31 -22.08 16.53
N ASN A 253 -40.42 -21.38 16.69
CA ASN A 253 -41.63 -21.77 17.43
C ASN A 253 -42.70 -20.69 17.26
#